data_AF-A0A1F4UJ01-F1
#
_entry.id   AF-A0A1F4UJ01-F1
#
_cell.length_a   1.000
_cell.length_b   1.000
_cell.length_c   1.000
_cell.angle_alpha   90.00
_cell.angle_beta   90.00
_cell.angle_gamma   90.00
#
_symmetry.space_group_name_H-M   'P 1'
#
loop_
_entity.id
_entity.type
_entity.pdbx_description
1 polymer ?
#
loop_
_entity_poly.entity_id
_entity_poly.type
_entity_poly.pdbx_seq_one_letter_code
_entity_poly.pdbx_strand_id
1 'polypeptide(L)' 'MKISKKRIGYLHYKYILPLKEEKILQLSKEGVKVVLIENNQTGSFGKLIKEQSGFYIPNTLQKYDGRPFFVNDILDYLK' A
#
# COMPACT_ATOMS: atom_id res chain seq x y z
N MET A 1 -15.15 4.55 19.19
CA MET A 1 -14.24 3.86 18.25
C MET A 1 -13.11 3.23 19.07
N LYS A 2 -13.01 1.90 19.19
CA LYS A 2 -11.90 1.25 19.92
C LYS A 2 -10.61 1.52 19.13
N ILE A 3 -9.72 2.34 19.67
CA ILE A 3 -8.40 2.57 19.09
C ILE A 3 -7.65 1.24 19.21
N SER A 4 -7.42 0.55 18.07
CA SER A 4 -6.64 -0.69 18.07
C SER A 4 -5.21 -0.36 18.51
N LYS A 5 -4.57 -1.22 19.32
CA LYS A 5 -3.15 -1.09 19.69
C LYS A 5 -2.18 -1.34 18.52
N LYS A 6 -2.67 -1.50 17.28
CA LYS A 6 -1.80 -1.73 16.10
C LYS A 6 -0.97 -0.48 15.84
N ARG A 7 0.35 -0.62 15.75
CA ARG A 7 1.24 0.44 15.27
C ARG A 7 1.13 0.51 13.74
N ILE A 8 0.61 1.60 13.23
CA ILE A 8 0.39 1.81 11.78
C ILE A 8 1.31 2.94 11.32
N GLY A 9 2.02 2.70 10.22
CA GLY A 9 2.80 3.71 9.50
C GLY A 9 2.16 4.04 8.16
N TYR A 10 2.50 5.20 7.61
CA TYR A 10 2.05 5.63 6.28
C TYR A 10 3.26 5.97 5.41
N LEU A 11 3.35 5.31 4.26
CA LEU A 11 4.38 5.54 3.24
C LEU A 11 3.69 6.04 1.97
N HIS A 12 3.94 7.30 1.60
CA HIS A 12 3.34 7.93 0.43
C HIS A 12 4.39 8.20 -0.65
N TYR A 13 4.11 7.75 -1.87
CA TYR A 13 4.91 8.09 -3.04
C TYR A 13 4.37 9.36 -3.69
N LYS A 14 5.03 10.49 -3.45
CA LYS A 14 4.73 11.76 -4.13
C LYS A 14 5.06 11.72 -5.62
N TYR A 15 6.10 10.97 -5.98
CA TYR A 15 6.53 10.73 -7.34
C TYR A 15 6.70 9.23 -7.54
N ILE A 16 6.20 8.71 -8.66
CA ILE A 16 6.24 7.28 -8.98
C ILE A 16 7.58 6.89 -9.61
N LEU A 17 8.15 7.78 -10.44
CA LEU A 17 9.42 7.55 -11.13
C LEU A 17 10.44 8.66 -10.80
N PRO A 18 11.74 8.32 -10.67
CA PRO A 18 12.25 6.94 -10.50
C PRO A 18 11.71 6.28 -9.23
N LEU A 19 11.45 4.97 -9.27
CA LEU A 19 10.89 4.27 -8.12
C LEU A 19 11.91 4.26 -6.98
N LYS A 20 11.47 4.71 -5.80
CA LYS A 20 12.25 4.62 -4.56
C LYS A 20 11.85 3.36 -3.80
N GLU A 21 12.41 2.22 -4.19
CA GLU A 21 12.07 0.90 -3.65
C GLU A 21 12.76 0.58 -2.32
N GLU A 22 13.82 1.32 -1.96
CA GLU A 22 14.70 0.98 -0.83
C GLU A 22 13.90 0.92 0.48
N LYS A 23 13.00 1.88 0.69
CA LYS A 23 12.23 1.97 1.93
C LYS A 23 11.20 0.86 2.07
N ILE A 24 10.50 0.52 1.00
CA ILE A 24 9.46 -0.54 1.04
C ILE A 24 10.11 -1.93 1.19
N LEU A 25 11.25 -2.15 0.53
CA LEU A 25 12.05 -3.37 0.70
C LEU A 25 12.62 -3.49 2.12
N GLN A 26 13.12 -2.39 2.69
CA GLN A 26 13.58 -2.35 4.08
C GLN A 26 12.45 -2.74 5.04
N LEU A 27 11.27 -2.11 4.92
CA LEU A 27 10.12 -2.41 5.78
C LEU A 27 9.69 -3.87 5.66
N SER A 28 9.69 -4.44 4.44
CA SER A 28 9.39 -5.85 4.25
C SER A 28 10.41 -6.76 4.92
N LYS A 29 11.71 -6.44 4.84
CA LYS A 29 12.79 -7.19 5.51
C LYS A 29 12.68 -7.13 7.03
N GLU A 30 12.19 -6.01 7.57
CA GLU A 30 11.90 -5.82 9.00
C GLU A 30 10.61 -6.56 9.45
N GLY A 31 9.92 -7.28 8.54
CA GLY A 31 8.70 -8.02 8.85
C GLY A 31 7.46 -7.15 8.98
N VAL A 32 7.50 -5.89 8.52
CA VAL A 32 6.34 -5.01 8.51
C VAL A 32 5.34 -5.51 7.46
N LYS A 33 4.09 -5.75 7.87
CA LYS A 33 3.01 -6.04 6.94
C LYS A 33 2.72 -4.82 6.07
N VAL A 34 3.19 -4.86 4.83
CA VAL A 34 2.91 -3.81 3.83
C VAL A 34 1.52 -4.05 3.23
N VAL A 35 0.73 -2.98 3.18
CA VAL A 35 -0.55 -2.92 2.47
C VAL A 35 -0.44 -1.84 1.41
N LEU A 36 -0.62 -2.22 0.15
CA LEU A 36 -0.66 -1.29 -0.97
C LEU A 36 -2.08 -0.75 -1.13
N ILE A 37 -2.24 0.58 -1.19
CA ILE A 37 -3.53 1.22 -1.42
C ILE A 37 -3.45 1.98 -2.74
N GLU A 38 -4.34 1.67 -3.68
CA GLU A 38 -4.37 2.32 -4.98
C GLU A 38 -5.80 2.49 -5.52
N ASN A 39 -6.09 3.67 -6.06
CA ASN A 39 -7.42 3.99 -6.59
C ASN A 39 -7.47 3.68 -8.10
N ASN A 40 -7.26 2.41 -8.44
CA ASN A 40 -7.35 1.93 -9.81
C ASN A 40 -7.80 0.46 -9.85
N GLN A 41 -8.23 0.00 -11.03
CA GLN A 41 -8.72 -1.37 -11.23
C GLN A 41 -7.59 -2.36 -11.53
N THR A 42 -6.53 -1.92 -12.20
CA THR A 42 -5.55 -2.80 -12.86
C THR A 42 -4.37 -3.20 -11.98
N GLY A 43 -4.24 -2.57 -10.82
CA GLY A 43 -3.11 -2.72 -9.91
C GLY A 43 -1.79 -2.17 -10.43
N SER A 44 -1.85 -1.08 -11.18
CA SER A 44 -0.71 -0.60 -11.97
C SER A 44 0.51 -0.25 -11.12
N PHE A 45 0.32 0.31 -9.92
CA PHE A 45 1.46 0.66 -9.08
C PHE A 45 2.11 -0.58 -8.45
N GLY A 46 1.31 -1.55 -8.00
CA GLY A 46 1.82 -2.83 -7.52
C GLY A 46 2.59 -3.60 -8.59
N LYS A 47 2.11 -3.56 -9.84
CA LYS A 47 2.81 -4.13 -11.00
C LYS A 47 4.16 -3.46 -11.25
N LEU A 48 4.20 -2.12 -11.22
CA LEU A 48 5.43 -1.36 -11.38
C LEU A 48 6.47 -1.69 -10.29
N ILE A 49 6.04 -1.75 -9.03
CA ILE A 49 6.92 -2.14 -7.91
C ILE A 49 7.49 -3.53 -8.16
N LYS A 50 6.64 -4.50 -8.53
CA LYS A 50 7.08 -5.86 -8.83
C LYS A 50 8.07 -5.91 -9.99
N GLU A 51 7.83 -5.15 -11.05
CA GLU A 51 8.69 -5.12 -12.23
C GLU A 51 10.07 -4.52 -11.94
N GLN A 52 10.14 -3.40 -11.22
CA GLN A 52 11.40 -2.70 -10.97
C GLN A 52 12.21 -3.31 -9.82
N SER A 53 11.53 -3.76 -8.75
CA SER A 53 12.20 -4.21 -7.52
C SER A 53 12.18 -5.73 -7.30
N GLY A 54 11.42 -6.48 -8.12
CA GLY A 54 11.12 -7.90 -7.89
C GLY A 54 10.20 -8.17 -6.69
N PHE A 55 9.76 -7.14 -5.96
CA PHE A 55 8.95 -7.29 -4.74
C PHE A 55 7.45 -7.32 -5.04
N TYR A 56 6.80 -8.41 -4.62
CA TYR A 56 5.35 -8.57 -4.72
C TYR A 56 4.69 -8.24 -3.38
N ILE A 57 3.73 -7.31 -3.40
CA ILE A 57 2.91 -6.96 -2.24
C ILE A 57 1.59 -7.74 -2.33
N PRO A 58 1.37 -8.77 -1.50
CA PRO A 58 0.17 -9.59 -1.58
C PRO A 58 -1.08 -8.90 -1.02
N ASN A 59 -0.89 -7.95 -0.09
CA ASN A 59 -1.99 -7.23 0.53
C ASN A 59 -2.24 -5.92 -0.22
N THR A 60 -3.26 -5.90 -1.07
CA THR A 60 -3.63 -4.69 -1.82
C THR A 60 -5.10 -4.35 -1.56
N LEU A 61 -5.37 -3.06 -1.36
CA LEU A 61 -6.69 -2.47 -1.31
C LEU A 61 -6.89 -1.59 -2.55
N GLN A 62 -7.77 -2.03 -3.43
CA GLN A 62 -8.09 -1.35 -4.68
C GLN A 62 -9.48 -0.73 -4.63
N LYS A 63 -9.64 0.44 -5.25
CA LYS A 63 -10.94 1.11 -5.40
C LYS A 63 -11.00 1.81 -6.75
N TYR A 64 -12.09 1.63 -7.48
CA TYR A 64 -12.24 2.11 -8.86
C TYR A 64 -13.69 2.51 -9.18
N ASP A 65 -14.47 2.87 -8.16
CA ASP A 65 -15.86 3.31 -8.25
C ASP A 65 -16.02 4.83 -8.47
N GLY A 66 -14.91 5.52 -8.80
CA GLY A 66 -14.87 6.98 -8.98
C GLY A 66 -14.87 7.78 -7.68
N ARG A 67 -14.85 7.13 -6.50
CA ARG A 67 -14.83 7.80 -5.19
C ARG A 67 -13.44 7.72 -4.55
N PRO A 68 -13.05 8.72 -3.75
CA PRO A 68 -11.81 8.64 -2.97
C PRO A 68 -11.90 7.54 -1.92
N PHE A 69 -10.76 7.11 -1.40
CA PHE A 69 -10.73 6.31 -0.19
C PHE A 69 -11.16 7.14 1.02
N PHE A 70 -12.06 6.57 1.83
CA PHE A 70 -12.43 7.11 3.13
C PHE A 70 -11.71 6.33 4.24
N VAL A 71 -11.63 6.93 5.42
CA VAL A 71 -11.00 6.30 6.59
C VAL A 71 -11.61 4.93 6.89
N ASN A 72 -12.93 4.78 6.75
CA ASN A 72 -13.61 3.51 6.99
C ASN A 72 -13.19 2.42 6.00
N ASP A 73 -12.99 2.75 4.71
CA ASP A 73 -12.52 1.78 3.71
C ASP A 73 -11.20 1.12 4.16
N ILE A 74 -10.28 1.93 4.70
CA ILE A 74 -8.98 1.48 5.17
C ILE A 74 -9.11 0.70 6.48
N LEU A 75 -9.90 1.20 7.44
CA LEU A 75 -10.10 0.54 8.73
C LEU A 75 -10.79 -0.82 8.57
N ASP A 76 -11.74 -0.95 7.64
CA ASP A 76 -12.43 -2.20 7.37
C ASP A 76 -11.49 -3.25 6.77
N TYR A 77 -10.56 -2.84 5.89
CA TYR A 77 -9.52 -3.71 5.36
C TYR A 77 -8.49 -4.14 6.43
N LEU A 78 -8.18 -3.27 7.39
CA LEU A 78 -7.16 -3.51 8.41
C LEU A 78 -7.64 -4.32 9.62
N LYS A 79 -8.94 -4.62 9.73
CA LYS A 79 -9.50 -5.47 10.80
C LYS A 79 -8.78 -6.83 10.80
#